data_AF-A0A328EQM1-F1
#
_entry.id   AF-A0A328EQM1-F1
#
_cell.length_a   1.000
_cell.length_b   1.000
_cell.length_c   1.000
_cell.angle_alpha   90.00
_cell.angle_beta   90.00
_cell.angle_gamma   90.00
#
_symmetry.space_group_name_H-M   'P 1'
#
loop_
_entity.id
_entity.type
_entity.pdbx_description
1 polymer ?
#
loop_
_entity_poly.entity_id
_entity_poly.type
_entity_poly.pdbx_seq_one_letter_code
_entity_poly.pdbx_strand_id
1 'polypeptide(L)' 'MDFKLTVLPGDGIGPEVMDEGLKVLNAVAKNTSTLLNISTDLSAVAV' A
#
# COMPACT_ATOMS: atom_id res chain seq x y z
N MET A 1 -14.19 2.15 10.52
CA MET A 1 -14.35 2.69 9.15
C MET A 1 -13.59 1.79 8.21
N ASP A 2 -14.13 1.56 7.02
CA ASP A 2 -13.54 0.68 6.01
C ASP A 2 -13.09 1.53 4.81
N PHE A 3 -11.80 1.46 4.47
CA PHE A 3 -11.21 2.19 3.36
C PHE A 3 -10.66 1.22 2.33
N LYS A 4 -11.07 1.41 1.08
CA LYS A 4 -10.50 0.70 -0.08
C LYS A 4 -9.37 1.55 -0.65
N LEU A 5 -8.15 1.03 -0.65
CA LEU A 5 -6.98 1.71 -1.22
C LEU A 5 -6.46 0.91 -2.41
N THR A 6 -6.35 1.57 -3.56
CA THR A 6 -5.59 1.05 -4.69
C THR A 6 -4.17 1.57 -4.62
N VAL A 7 -3.21 0.66 -4.56
CA VAL A 7 -1.77 0.98 -4.51
C VAL A 7 -1.17 0.78 -5.88
N LEU A 8 -0.54 1.84 -6.39
CA LEU A 8 0.19 1.84 -7.65
C LEU A 8 1.68 2.03 -7.31
N PRO A 9 2.49 0.96 -7.25
CA PRO A 9 3.87 1.04 -6.77
C PRO A 9 4.81 1.79 -7.73
N GLY A 10 4.45 1.95 -9.01
CA GLY A 10 5.26 2.68 -9.99
C GLY A 10 6.55 1.95 -10.39
N ASP A 11 7.53 2.72 -10.87
CA ASP A 11 8.82 2.26 -11.42
C ASP A 11 10.03 2.58 -10.52
N GLY A 12 11.17 1.97 -10.82
CA GLY A 12 12.43 2.23 -10.12
C GLY A 12 12.39 1.69 -8.68
N ILE A 13 12.65 2.54 -7.69
CA ILE A 13 12.58 2.18 -6.25
C ILE A 13 11.14 2.24 -5.68
N GLY A 14 10.15 2.53 -6.54
CA GLY A 14 8.76 2.71 -6.16
C GLY A 14 8.18 1.53 -5.38
N PRO A 15 8.35 0.27 -5.84
CA PRO A 15 7.92 -0.90 -5.10
C PRO A 15 8.53 -1.02 -3.70
N GLU A 16 9.84 -0.79 -3.56
CA GLU A 16 10.56 -0.93 -2.29
C GLU A 16 10.12 0.11 -1.26
N VAL A 17 9.93 1.36 -1.69
CA VAL A 17 9.43 2.42 -0.80
C VAL A 17 7.96 2.19 -0.44
N MET A 18 7.16 1.68 -1.38
CA MET A 18 5.75 1.42 -1.15
C MET A 18 5.54 0.30 -0.11
N ASP A 19 6.35 -0.75 -0.16
CA ASP A 19 6.33 -1.83 0.83
C ASP A 19 6.56 -1.32 2.26
N GLU A 20 7.51 -0.42 2.46
CA GLU A 20 7.74 0.19 3.78
C GLU A 20 6.60 1.13 4.19
N GLY A 21 6.03 1.88 3.25
CA GLY A 21 4.85 2.73 3.49
C GLY A 21 3.63 1.92 3.96
N LEU A 22 3.40 0.75 3.36
CA LEU A 22 2.32 -0.16 3.76
C LEU A 22 2.50 -0.73 5.17
N LYS A 23 3.74 -0.94 5.62
CA LYS A 23 3.99 -1.37 7.01
C LYS A 23 3.61 -0.30 8.02
N VAL A 24 3.95 0.96 7.76
CA VAL A 24 3.57 2.09 8.61
C VAL A 24 2.06 2.25 8.63
N LEU A 25 1.42 2.18 7.46
CA LEU A 25 -0.02 2.30 7.33
C LEU A 25 -0.76 1.20 8.11
N ASN A 26 -0.26 -0.04 8.06
CA ASN A 26 -0.78 -1.16 8.86
C ASN A 26 -0.61 -0.95 10.37
N ALA A 27 0.51 -0.36 10.82
CA ALA A 27 0.70 -0.05 12.24
C ALA A 27 -0.30 1.01 12.74
N VAL A 28 -0.55 2.04 11.94
CA VAL A 28 -1.56 3.09 12.24
C VAL A 28 -2.98 2.52 12.22
N ALA A 29 -3.29 1.67 11.24
CA ALA A 29 -4.60 1.03 11.13
C ALA A 29 -4.93 0.19 12.37
N LYS A 30 -3.94 -0.57 12.87
CA LYS A 30 -4.07 -1.35 14.12
C LYS A 30 -4.34 -0.46 15.33
N ASN A 31 -3.66 0.68 15.45
CA ASN A 31 -3.84 1.61 16.57
C ASN A 31 -5.21 2.29 16.52
N THR A 32 -5.68 2.65 15.33
CA THR A 32 -6.94 3.39 15.12
C THR A 32 -8.17 2.49 14.95
N SER A 33 -8.02 1.16 15.02
CA SER A 33 -9.09 0.18 14.71
C SER A 33 -9.74 0.44 13.34
N THR A 34 -8.93 0.85 12.37
CA THR A 34 -9.35 1.12 10.98
C THR A 34 -9.12 -0.12 10.12
N LEU A 35 -10.09 -0.47 9.29
CA LEU A 35 -9.96 -1.56 8.33
C LEU A 35 -9.48 -0.98 6.99
N LEU A 36 -8.38 -1.54 6.48
CA LEU A 36 -7.79 -1.15 5.20
C LEU A 36 -7.84 -2.32 4.24
N ASN A 37 -8.61 -2.17 3.17
CA ASN A 37 -8.68 -3.10 2.06
C ASN A 37 -7.75 -2.60 0.96
N ILE A 38 -6.52 -3.10 0.96
CA ILE A 38 -5.48 -2.69 0.01
C ILE A 38 -5.50 -3.65 -1.19
N SER A 39 -5.67 -3.09 -2.38
CA SER A 39 -5.50 -3.79 -3.66
C SER A 39 -4.35 -3.15 -4.43
N THR A 40 -3.44 -3.94 -4.96
CA THR A 40 -2.35 -3.43 -5.81
C THR A 40 -2.79 -3.52 -7.27
N ASP A 41 -2.66 -2.42 -8.01
CA ASP A 41 -2.93 -2.36 -9.46
C ASP A 41 -1.77 -1.63 -10.15
N LEU A 42 -1.56 -1.85 -11.46
CA LEU A 42 -0.38 -1.41 -12.21
C LEU A 42 0.94 -1.47 -11.39
N SER A 43 1.47 -2.69 -11.22
CA SER A 43 2.92 -2.79 -11.12
C SER A 43 3.45 -2.37 -12.48
N ALA A 44 4.33 -1.38 -12.52
CA ALA A 44 5.16 -1.19 -13.70
C ALA A 44 6.08 -2.41 -13.77
N VAL A 45 5.52 -3.49 -14.32
CA VAL A 45 6.27 -4.67 -14.68
C VAL A 45 7.20 -4.16 -15.76
N ALA A 46 8.50 -4.23 -15.44
CA ALA A 46 9.52 -4.47 -16.44
C ALA A 46 9.05 -5.63 -17.32
N VAL A 47 8.40 -5.28 -18.43
CA VAL A 47 8.32 -6.13 -19.63
C VAL A 47 9.61 -5.93 -20.40
#